data_AF-A0A917QEC1-F1
#
_entry.id   AF-A0A917QEC1-F1
#
_cell.length_a   1.000
_cell.length_b   1.000
_cell.length_c   1.000
_cell.angle_alpha   90.00
_cell.angle_beta   90.00
_cell.angle_gamma   90.00
#
_symmetry.space_group_name_H-M   'P 1'
#
loop_
_entity.id
_entity.type
_entity.pdbx_description
1 polymer ?
#
loop_
_entity_poly.entity_id
_entity_poly.type
_entity_poly.pdbx_seq_one_letter_code
_entity_poly.pdbx_strand_id
1 'polypeptide(L)'
;MTDKSSARQRLETPVGSRFSFDWDSEGFARASERVARFLGTGRYLAIQTVIVVVWIFINVFAVRLQWDPYPFILLNLAFSTQAAYAAPLILLAQNRQDNRDKVSLEEDRTRAAQTKADTEFLARELASLRLAVGDVATRDYLRRELEDIKDILNRLDPGETDDATPKQPKKRKSAHKKTSGQTGSSDSVSPGAADE
;
A
#
# COMPACT_ATOMS: atom_id res chain seq x y z
N MET A 1 37.32 34.40 -14.41
CA MET A 1 36.36 33.30 -14.18
C MET A 1 35.99 33.29 -12.71
N THR A 2 34.74 33.63 -12.45
CA THR A 2 34.12 33.83 -11.15
C THR A 2 33.72 32.50 -10.51
N ASP A 3 34.29 32.17 -9.36
CA ASP A 3 33.72 31.15 -8.47
C ASP A 3 33.09 31.84 -7.27
N LYS A 4 31.77 32.05 -7.33
CA LYS A 4 30.99 32.74 -6.27
C LYS A 4 29.63 32.07 -6.03
N SER A 5 29.48 30.81 -6.47
CA SER A 5 28.20 30.06 -6.45
C SER A 5 28.07 29.10 -5.27
N SER A 6 29.16 28.70 -4.61
CA SER A 6 29.13 27.63 -3.60
C SER A 6 28.70 28.06 -2.19
N ALA A 7 28.59 29.36 -1.92
CA ALA A 7 28.26 29.89 -0.58
C ALA A 7 26.75 30.06 -0.31
N ARG A 8 25.90 30.01 -1.34
CA ARG A 8 24.45 30.28 -1.20
C ARG A 8 23.58 29.04 -0.97
N GLN A 9 24.17 27.84 -0.98
CA GLN A 9 23.42 26.58 -0.95
C GLN A 9 23.39 25.89 0.42
N ARG A 10 23.90 26.53 1.48
CA ARG A 10 23.98 25.97 2.85
C ARG A 10 23.13 26.72 3.88
N LEU A 11 22.02 27.32 3.46
CA LEU A 11 21.12 28.06 4.35
C LEU A 11 19.66 27.58 4.30
N GLU A 12 19.42 26.31 3.94
CA GLU A 12 18.07 25.71 3.97
C GLU A 12 17.96 24.47 4.85
N THR A 13 18.74 24.41 5.92
CA THR A 13 18.47 23.43 6.98
C THR A 13 17.72 24.16 8.09
N PRO A 14 16.38 24.08 8.17
CA PRO A 14 15.66 24.62 9.30
C PRO A 14 16.20 23.93 10.55
N VAL A 15 16.91 24.69 11.38
CA VAL A 15 17.38 24.24 12.68
C VAL A 15 16.13 24.09 13.55
N GLY A 16 15.58 22.88 13.55
CA GLY A 16 14.40 22.54 14.33
C GLY A 16 14.62 22.91 15.79
N SER A 17 13.78 23.81 16.28
CA SER A 17 13.65 24.14 17.69
C SER A 17 13.35 22.86 18.47
N ARG A 18 14.38 22.29 19.12
CA ARG A 18 14.30 21.11 19.99
C ARG A 18 13.80 21.48 21.39
N PHE A 19 12.75 22.30 21.49
CA PHE A 19 11.93 22.28 22.69
C PHE A 19 11.01 21.06 22.60
N SER A 20 11.59 19.86 22.66
CA SER A 20 10.83 18.66 22.98
C SER A 20 10.51 18.75 24.47
N PHE A 21 9.39 19.37 24.78
CA PHE A 21 8.78 19.20 26.09
C PHE A 21 8.39 17.73 26.15
N ASP A 22 9.25 16.92 26.79
CA ASP A 22 9.07 15.49 26.99
C ASP A 22 7.97 15.31 28.05
N TRP A 23 6.75 15.71 27.68
CA TRP A 23 5.55 15.29 28.39
C TRP A 23 5.54 13.79 28.30
N ASP A 24 5.48 13.13 29.46
CA ASP A 24 5.50 11.67 29.65
C ASP A 24 4.36 11.01 28.83
N SER A 25 4.62 10.84 27.54
CA SER A 25 3.61 10.58 26.50
C SER A 25 3.02 9.19 26.66
N GLU A 26 3.81 8.31 27.27
CA GLU A 26 3.50 6.94 27.64
C GLU A 26 2.44 6.87 28.75
N GLY A 27 2.59 7.69 29.80
CA GLY A 27 1.61 7.80 30.88
C GLY A 27 0.29 8.39 30.38
N PHE A 28 0.37 9.43 29.57
CA PHE A 28 -0.80 10.05 28.94
C PHE A 28 -1.44 9.14 27.89
N ALA A 29 -0.69 8.28 27.18
CA ALA A 29 -1.24 7.29 26.25
C ALA A 29 -2.14 6.27 26.94
N ARG A 30 -1.67 5.68 28.04
CA ARG A 30 -2.44 4.70 28.80
C ARG A 30 -3.66 5.33 29.47
N ALA A 31 -3.53 6.56 29.97
CA ALA A 31 -4.64 7.32 30.52
C ALA A 31 -5.69 7.64 29.44
N SER A 32 -5.27 8.15 28.28
CA SER A 32 -6.17 8.45 27.17
C SER A 32 -6.87 7.21 26.63
N GLU A 33 -6.22 6.05 26.57
CA GLU A 33 -6.87 4.80 26.14
C GLU A 33 -7.97 4.35 27.10
N ARG A 34 -7.80 4.58 28.40
CA ARG A 34 -8.85 4.31 29.40
C ARG A 34 -9.99 5.32 29.28
N VAL A 35 -9.67 6.60 29.08
CA VAL A 35 -10.65 7.68 28.90
C VAL A 35 -11.44 7.52 27.60
N ALA A 36 -10.81 7.12 26.50
CA ALA A 36 -11.45 6.87 25.21
C ALA A 36 -12.48 5.73 25.31
N ARG A 37 -12.11 4.61 25.95
CA ARG A 37 -13.05 3.51 26.21
C ARG A 37 -14.19 3.92 27.14
N PHE A 38 -13.93 4.82 28.08
CA PHE A 38 -14.95 5.33 29.01
C PHE A 38 -15.94 6.28 28.33
N LEU A 39 -15.46 7.23 27.53
CA LEU A 39 -16.27 8.21 26.80
C LEU A 39 -17.08 7.58 25.66
N GLY A 40 -16.57 6.52 25.03
CA GLY A 40 -17.28 5.80 23.96
C GLY A 40 -18.41 4.89 24.46
N THR A 41 -18.53 4.67 25.77
CA THR A 41 -19.58 3.84 26.35
C THR A 41 -20.73 4.73 26.84
N GLY A 42 -21.99 4.35 26.59
CA GLY A 42 -23.19 5.07 27.08
C GLY A 42 -23.26 5.26 28.61
N ARG A 43 -22.38 4.58 29.34
CA ARG A 43 -22.21 4.71 30.80
C ARG A 43 -21.67 6.09 31.21
N TYR A 44 -20.86 6.75 30.39
CA TYR A 44 -20.41 8.12 30.68
C TYR A 44 -21.58 9.10 30.74
N LEU A 45 -22.45 9.06 29.72
CA LEU A 45 -23.65 9.89 29.65
C LEU A 45 -24.56 9.63 30.85
N ALA A 46 -24.79 8.36 31.21
CA ALA A 46 -25.61 8.01 32.37
C ALA A 46 -25.06 8.58 33.69
N ILE A 47 -23.76 8.43 33.95
CA ILE A 47 -23.11 8.97 35.15
C ILE A 47 -23.19 10.51 35.15
N GLN A 48 -22.93 11.14 34.01
CA GLN A 48 -22.97 12.60 33.87
C GLN A 48 -24.38 13.15 34.12
N THR A 49 -25.42 12.50 33.61
CA THR A 49 -26.82 12.88 33.87
C THR A 49 -27.15 12.76 35.36
N VAL A 50 -26.74 11.67 36.02
CA VAL A 50 -26.97 11.49 37.47
C VAL A 50 -26.29 12.60 38.27
N ILE A 51 -25.04 12.94 37.95
CA ILE A 51 -24.32 14.03 38.62
C ILE A 51 -25.05 15.37 38.46
N VAL A 52 -25.47 15.71 37.23
CA VAL A 52 -26.23 16.96 36.96
C VAL A 52 -27.53 17.00 37.75
N VAL A 53 -28.28 15.89 37.77
CA VAL A 53 -29.54 15.78 38.51
C VAL A 53 -29.30 15.96 40.02
N VAL A 54 -28.31 15.28 40.59
CA VAL A 54 -27.94 15.42 42.02
C VAL A 54 -27.53 16.86 42.33
N TRP A 55 -26.76 17.50 41.44
CA TRP A 55 -26.32 18.87 41.60
C TRP A 55 -27.48 19.87 41.61
N ILE A 56 -28.45 19.68 40.71
CA ILE A 56 -29.69 20.47 40.69
C ILE A 56 -30.45 20.31 42.00
N PHE A 57 -30.59 19.08 42.51
CA PHE A 57 -31.25 18.85 43.81
C PHE A 57 -30.51 19.56 44.95
N ILE A 58 -29.19 19.42 45.06
CA ILE A 58 -28.39 20.12 46.08
C ILE A 58 -28.60 21.63 46.00
N ASN A 59 -28.58 22.21 44.79
CA ASN A 59 -28.79 23.64 44.60
C ASN A 59 -30.20 24.06 45.04
N VAL A 60 -31.26 23.32 44.68
CA VAL A 60 -32.64 23.59 45.11
C VAL A 60 -32.81 23.48 46.64
N PHE A 61 -32.17 22.51 47.29
CA PHE A 61 -32.17 22.42 48.75
C PHE A 61 -31.34 23.54 49.41
N ALA A 62 -30.25 23.98 48.78
CA ALA A 62 -29.43 25.10 49.24
C ALA A 62 -30.11 26.47 49.07
N VAL A 63 -31.05 26.61 48.12
CA VAL A 63 -31.90 27.81 47.98
C VAL A 63 -32.77 28.02 49.22
N ARG A 64 -33.20 26.95 49.92
CA ARG A 64 -33.88 27.06 51.22
C ARG A 64 -32.99 27.69 52.30
N LEU A 65 -31.67 27.63 52.14
CA LEU A 65 -30.66 28.30 52.97
C LEU A 65 -30.23 29.67 52.40
N GLN A 66 -30.91 30.20 51.38
CA GLN A 66 -30.59 31.47 50.69
C GLN A 66 -29.18 31.54 50.07
N TRP A 67 -28.55 30.40 49.81
CA TRP A 67 -27.16 30.35 49.35
C TRP A 67 -27.00 30.73 47.86
N ASP A 68 -28.08 30.66 47.05
CA ASP A 68 -28.13 31.14 45.65
C ASP A 68 -29.59 31.42 45.20
N PRO A 69 -30.14 32.62 45.45
CA PRO A 69 -31.48 33.02 44.98
C PRO A 69 -31.57 33.09 43.44
N TYR A 70 -32.77 32.90 42.89
CA TYR A 70 -33.01 32.95 41.43
C TYR A 70 -32.45 34.23 40.79
N PRO A 71 -31.60 34.18 39.73
CA PRO A 71 -31.33 33.08 38.80
C PRO A 71 -29.95 32.43 39.06
N PHE A 72 -29.93 31.16 39.47
CA PHE A 72 -28.78 30.34 39.88
C PHE A 72 -27.43 30.67 39.20
N ILE A 73 -26.73 31.70 39.70
CA ILE A 73 -25.58 32.29 39.00
C ILE A 73 -24.37 31.37 39.13
N LEU A 74 -24.26 30.68 40.26
CA LEU A 74 -23.15 29.77 40.55
C LEU A 74 -23.28 28.47 39.73
N LEU A 75 -24.50 27.98 39.55
CA LEU A 75 -24.76 26.81 38.70
C LEU A 75 -24.40 27.11 37.25
N ASN A 76 -24.86 28.25 36.73
CA ASN A 76 -24.60 28.62 35.36
C ASN A 76 -23.10 28.90 35.12
N LEU A 77 -22.42 29.52 36.08
CA LEU A 77 -20.98 29.75 36.02
C LEU A 77 -20.21 28.43 36.00
N ALA A 78 -20.54 27.50 36.89
CA ALA A 78 -19.88 26.19 36.94
C ALA A 78 -20.06 25.40 35.62
N PHE A 79 -21.27 25.40 35.06
CA PHE A 79 -21.54 24.72 33.79
C PHE A 79 -20.81 25.40 32.61
N SER A 80 -20.77 26.74 32.59
CA SER A 80 -20.03 27.49 31.57
C SER A 80 -18.53 27.19 31.63
N THR A 81 -17.95 27.13 32.83
CA THR A 81 -16.54 26.73 32.99
C THR A 81 -16.31 25.26 32.60
N GLN A 82 -17.24 24.36 32.92
CA GLN A 82 -17.16 22.94 32.53
C GLN A 82 -17.12 22.78 31.01
N ALA A 83 -17.99 23.48 30.29
CA ALA A 83 -18.00 23.50 28.83
C ALA A 83 -16.71 24.14 28.26
N ALA A 84 -16.26 25.24 28.85
CA ALA A 84 -15.05 25.96 28.40
C ALA A 84 -13.78 25.11 28.54
N TYR A 85 -13.65 24.31 29.60
CA TYR A 85 -12.50 23.40 29.78
C TYR A 85 -12.61 22.11 28.95
N ALA A 86 -13.83 21.70 28.55
CA ALA A 86 -14.01 20.54 27.68
C ALA A 86 -13.40 20.77 26.29
N ALA A 87 -13.54 21.96 25.71
CA ALA A 87 -13.03 22.28 24.37
C ALA A 87 -11.52 22.00 24.17
N PRO A 88 -10.60 22.51 25.02
CA PRO A 88 -9.17 22.23 24.87
C PRO A 88 -8.82 20.76 25.15
N LEU A 89 -9.51 20.08 26.06
CA LEU A 89 -9.32 18.65 26.30
C LEU A 89 -9.70 17.81 25.09
N ILE A 90 -10.84 18.12 24.46
CA ILE A 90 -11.30 17.47 23.24
C ILE A 90 -10.31 17.73 22.10
N LEU A 91 -9.81 18.96 21.96
CA LEU A 91 -8.81 19.32 20.95
C LEU A 91 -7.52 18.51 21.13
N LEU A 92 -7.03 18.35 22.37
CA LEU A 92 -5.86 17.52 22.66
C LEU A 92 -6.11 16.04 22.38
N ALA A 93 -7.31 15.54 22.67
CA ALA A 93 -7.69 14.16 22.34
C ALA A 93 -7.76 13.94 20.81
N GLN A 94 -8.32 14.91 20.08
CA GLN A 94 -8.42 14.88 18.61
C GLN A 94 -7.04 14.94 17.95
N ASN A 95 -6.17 15.87 18.34
CA ASN A 95 -4.81 15.95 17.79
C ASN A 95 -4.02 14.65 17.95
N ARG A 96 -4.23 13.91 19.04
CA ARG A 96 -3.59 12.60 19.24
C ARG A 96 -4.20 11.51 18.37
N GLN A 97 -5.51 11.53 18.18
CA GLN A 97 -6.19 10.60 17.29
C GLN A 97 -5.73 10.83 15.85
N ASP A 98 -5.72 12.08 15.38
CA ASP A 98 -5.27 12.45 14.04
C ASP A 98 -3.80 12.06 13.79
N ASN A 99 -2.94 12.18 14.79
CA ASN A 99 -1.54 11.76 14.67
C ASN A 99 -1.41 10.23 14.56
N ARG A 100 -2.20 9.46 15.32
CA ARG A 100 -2.24 7.98 15.18
C ARG A 100 -2.78 7.57 13.82
N ASP A 101 -3.85 8.23 13.37
CA ASP A 101 -4.50 7.92 12.09
C ASP A 101 -3.56 8.24 10.91
N LYS A 102 -2.76 9.30 10.99
CA LYS A 102 -1.71 9.62 10.01
C LYS A 102 -0.64 8.52 9.94
N VAL A 103 -0.12 8.07 11.08
CA VAL A 103 0.90 7.00 11.12
C VAL A 103 0.33 5.70 10.54
N SER A 104 -0.91 5.35 10.93
CA SER A 104 -1.60 4.17 10.38
C SER A 104 -1.77 4.26 8.85
N LEU A 105 -2.14 5.44 8.33
CA LEU A 105 -2.27 5.67 6.89
C LEU A 105 -0.94 5.57 6.14
N GLU A 106 0.15 6.08 6.74
CA GLU A 106 1.49 5.97 6.15
C GLU A 106 1.98 4.53 6.10
N GLU A 107 1.76 3.76 7.16
CA GLU A 107 2.06 2.32 7.17
C GLU A 107 1.24 1.56 6.14
N ASP A 108 -0.07 1.81 6.05
CA ASP A 108 -0.95 1.15 5.08
C ASP A 108 -0.54 1.46 3.64
N ARG A 109 -0.17 2.72 3.35
CA ARG A 109 0.38 3.10 2.03
C ARG A 109 1.67 2.36 1.71
N THR A 110 2.57 2.25 2.69
CA THR A 110 3.85 1.56 2.53
C THR A 110 3.63 0.07 2.27
N ARG A 111 2.75 -0.57 3.04
CA ARG A 111 2.37 -1.98 2.86
C ARG A 111 1.70 -2.23 1.52
N ALA A 112 0.81 -1.34 1.09
CA ALA A 112 0.16 -1.42 -0.23
C ALA A 112 1.18 -1.31 -1.37
N ALA A 113 2.16 -0.41 -1.26
CA ALA A 113 3.24 -0.28 -2.24
C ALA A 113 4.11 -1.55 -2.31
N GLN A 114 4.46 -2.13 -1.17
CA GLN A 114 5.20 -3.40 -1.11
C GLN A 114 4.40 -4.55 -1.72
N THR A 115 3.13 -4.70 -1.34
CA THR A 115 2.25 -5.75 -1.87
C THR A 115 2.10 -5.64 -3.39
N LYS A 116 2.00 -4.41 -3.91
CA LYS A 116 1.96 -4.15 -5.35
C LYS A 116 3.27 -4.60 -6.02
N ALA A 117 4.42 -4.22 -5.48
CA ALA A 117 5.72 -4.60 -6.01
C ALA A 117 5.93 -6.13 -5.99
N ASP A 118 5.54 -6.80 -4.90
CA ASP A 118 5.61 -8.26 -4.79
C ASP A 118 4.71 -8.94 -5.83
N THR A 119 3.51 -8.40 -6.06
CA THR A 119 2.60 -8.91 -7.08
C THR A 119 3.17 -8.73 -8.49
N GLU A 120 3.75 -7.57 -8.79
CA GLU A 120 4.42 -7.29 -10.08
C GLU A 120 5.63 -8.21 -10.28
N PHE A 121 6.42 -8.45 -9.23
CA PHE A 121 7.54 -9.38 -9.25
C PHE A 121 7.07 -10.81 -9.54
N LEU A 122 6.09 -11.31 -8.78
CA LEU A 122 5.52 -12.64 -8.98
C LEU A 122 4.88 -12.79 -10.37
N ALA A 123 4.21 -11.77 -10.88
CA ALA A 123 3.66 -11.79 -12.24
C ALA A 123 4.77 -11.91 -13.30
N ARG A 124 5.90 -11.22 -13.10
CA ARG A 124 7.05 -11.29 -14.00
C ARG A 124 7.74 -12.65 -13.95
N GLU A 125 7.94 -13.20 -12.76
CA GLU A 125 8.48 -14.54 -12.56
C GLU A 125 7.56 -15.63 -13.13
N LEU A 126 6.24 -15.48 -12.97
CA LEU A 126 5.28 -16.39 -13.57
C LEU A 126 5.32 -16.32 -15.10
N ALA A 127 5.48 -15.12 -15.66
CA ALA A 127 5.61 -14.93 -17.10
C ALA A 127 6.91 -15.53 -17.65
N SER A 128 8.04 -15.33 -16.98
CA SER A 128 9.32 -15.94 -17.37
C SER A 128 9.28 -17.47 -17.25
N LEU A 129 8.71 -18.00 -16.17
CA LEU A 129 8.52 -19.44 -15.98
C LEU A 129 7.60 -20.03 -17.05
N ARG A 130 6.50 -19.34 -17.39
CA ARG A 130 5.58 -19.76 -18.46
C ARG A 130 6.27 -19.84 -19.82
N LEU A 131 7.14 -18.89 -20.15
CA LEU A 131 7.90 -18.92 -21.39
C LEU A 131 8.89 -20.09 -21.39
N ALA A 132 9.65 -20.27 -20.31
CA ALA A 132 10.60 -21.38 -20.19
C ALA A 132 9.92 -22.76 -20.26
N VAL A 133 8.77 -22.94 -19.59
CA VAL A 133 7.98 -24.18 -19.65
C VAL A 133 7.29 -24.35 -21.01
N GLY A 134 6.81 -23.27 -21.62
CA GLY A 134 6.22 -23.28 -22.97
C GLY A 134 7.19 -23.79 -24.04
N ASP A 135 8.48 -23.44 -23.93
CA ASP A 135 9.53 -23.93 -24.83
C ASP A 135 9.92 -25.38 -24.56
N VAL A 136 9.86 -25.87 -23.31
CA VAL A 136 10.23 -27.26 -22.96
C VAL A 136 9.06 -28.25 -23.17
N ALA A 137 7.81 -27.78 -23.06
CA ALA A 137 6.61 -28.59 -23.22
C ALA A 137 5.93 -28.40 -24.58
N THR A 138 6.68 -28.07 -25.64
CA THR A 138 6.06 -27.95 -26.97
C THR A 138 5.67 -29.33 -27.50
N ARG A 139 4.52 -29.39 -28.18
CA ARG A 139 3.99 -30.58 -28.86
C ARG A 139 5.04 -31.33 -29.68
N ASP A 140 6.02 -30.63 -30.25
CA ASP A 140 7.08 -31.24 -31.07
C ASP A 140 8.17 -31.95 -30.27
N TYR A 141 8.39 -31.59 -29.00
CA TYR A 141 9.26 -32.35 -28.10
C TYR A 141 8.54 -33.60 -27.63
N LEU A 142 7.31 -33.45 -27.13
CA LEU A 142 6.43 -34.58 -26.77
C LEU A 142 6.21 -35.55 -27.94
N ARG A 143 6.06 -35.04 -29.17
CA ARG A 143 5.91 -35.86 -30.37
C ARG A 143 7.19 -36.59 -30.73
N ARG A 144 8.36 -35.93 -30.63
CA ARG A 144 9.65 -36.58 -30.82
C ARG A 144 9.89 -37.68 -29.80
N GLU A 145 9.63 -37.41 -28.53
CA GLU A 145 9.82 -38.41 -27.48
C GLU A 145 8.85 -39.60 -27.63
N LEU A 146 7.61 -39.35 -28.02
CA LEU A 146 6.64 -40.41 -28.38
C LEU A 146 7.09 -41.22 -29.60
N GLU A 147 7.68 -40.58 -30.60
CA GLU A 147 8.16 -41.23 -31.82
C GLU A 147 9.41 -42.07 -31.55
N ASP A 148 10.36 -41.57 -30.74
CA ASP A 148 11.52 -42.32 -30.26
C ASP A 148 11.11 -43.52 -29.40
N ILE A 149 10.16 -43.35 -28.47
CA ILE A 149 9.63 -44.46 -27.66
C ILE A 149 8.95 -45.50 -28.56
N LYS A 150 8.16 -45.08 -29.55
CA LYS A 150 7.52 -45.98 -30.52
C LYS A 150 8.56 -46.77 -31.33
N ASP A 151 9.62 -46.12 -31.78
CA ASP A 151 10.67 -46.75 -32.58
C ASP A 151 11.49 -47.76 -31.76
N ILE A 152 11.76 -47.43 -30.49
CA ILE A 152 12.34 -48.37 -29.53
C ILE A 152 11.42 -49.59 -29.36
N LEU A 153 10.12 -49.38 -29.15
CA LEU A 153 9.16 -50.49 -29.00
C LEU A 153 9.12 -51.40 -30.23
N ASN A 154 9.11 -50.82 -31.44
CA ASN A 154 9.15 -51.57 -32.70
C ASN A 154 10.43 -52.39 -32.87
N ARG A 155 11.57 -51.91 -32.35
CA ARG A 155 12.82 -52.70 -32.34
C ARG A 155 12.79 -53.84 -31.34
N LEU A 156 11.96 -53.75 -30.30
CA LEU A 156 11.76 -54.80 -29.30
C LEU A 156 10.65 -55.79 -29.68
N ASP A 157 9.87 -55.51 -30.73
CA ASP A 157 8.89 -56.43 -31.33
C ASP A 157 9.40 -56.95 -32.69
N PRO A 158 10.17 -58.06 -32.74
CA PRO A 158 10.84 -58.52 -33.95
C PRO A 158 9.93 -59.38 -34.85
N GLY A 159 8.65 -59.04 -34.95
CA GLY A 159 7.61 -59.98 -35.36
C GLY A 159 6.57 -59.51 -36.36
N GLU A 160 6.86 -58.68 -37.37
CA GLU A 160 6.05 -58.71 -38.61
C GLU A 160 6.77 -58.12 -39.84
N THR A 161 6.69 -58.88 -40.94
CA THR A 161 7.42 -58.76 -42.21
C THR A 161 6.85 -57.74 -43.19
N ASP A 162 7.75 -57.13 -43.98
CA ASP A 162 7.60 -56.61 -45.35
C ASP A 162 6.20 -56.34 -45.93
N ASP A 163 5.96 -55.10 -46.38
CA ASP A 163 5.40 -54.89 -47.73
C ASP A 163 5.95 -53.61 -48.39
N ALA A 164 6.19 -53.72 -49.69
CA ALA A 164 7.05 -52.88 -50.51
C ALA A 164 6.34 -51.67 -51.13
N THR A 165 7.07 -50.58 -51.39
CA THR A 165 6.95 -49.85 -52.68
C THR A 165 8.22 -49.02 -52.98
N PRO A 166 8.86 -49.16 -54.16
CA PRO A 166 10.03 -48.38 -54.55
C PRO A 166 9.66 -47.14 -55.38
N LYS A 167 10.16 -45.94 -55.05
CA LYS A 167 10.12 -44.76 -55.94
C LYS A 167 11.43 -43.94 -55.97
N GLN A 168 12.22 -44.26 -57.00
CA GLN A 168 13.11 -43.46 -57.87
C GLN A 168 14.04 -42.34 -57.33
N PRO A 169 15.29 -42.23 -57.85
CA PRO A 169 16.19 -41.11 -57.60
C PRO A 169 15.96 -39.96 -58.60
N LYS A 170 15.92 -38.69 -58.14
CA LYS A 170 15.94 -37.51 -59.01
C LYS A 170 17.27 -36.74 -58.93
N LYS A 171 17.76 -36.40 -60.11
CA LYS A 171 19.06 -35.84 -60.48
C LYS A 171 19.36 -34.46 -59.87
N ARG A 172 20.67 -34.24 -59.62
CA ARG A 172 21.35 -32.97 -59.36
C ARG A 172 21.14 -31.94 -60.49
N LYS A 173 21.01 -30.65 -60.12
CA LYS A 173 21.58 -29.53 -60.89
C LYS A 173 22.11 -28.44 -59.94
N SER A 174 23.37 -28.10 -60.17
CA SER A 174 24.13 -26.98 -59.62
C SER A 174 23.71 -25.65 -60.24
N ALA A 175 23.67 -24.58 -59.45
CA ALA A 175 23.94 -23.23 -59.94
C ALA A 175 24.46 -22.33 -58.80
N HIS A 176 25.66 -21.83 -59.02
CA HIS A 176 26.37 -20.82 -58.26
C HIS A 176 25.81 -19.42 -58.58
N LYS A 177 25.60 -18.56 -57.58
CA LYS A 177 25.64 -17.11 -57.79
C LYS A 177 26.08 -16.38 -56.51
N LYS A 178 27.31 -15.86 -56.54
CA LYS A 178 27.81 -14.77 -55.69
C LYS A 178 27.11 -13.46 -56.06
N THR A 179 26.90 -12.59 -55.06
CA THR A 179 27.04 -11.11 -55.09
C THR A 179 26.67 -10.60 -53.69
N SER A 180 27.63 -10.14 -52.90
CA SER A 180 28.08 -8.74 -52.79
C SER A 180 27.11 -7.91 -51.93
N GLY A 181 27.63 -7.39 -50.81
CA GLY A 181 26.87 -6.62 -49.84
C GLY A 181 26.60 -5.17 -50.25
N GLN A 182 25.81 -4.48 -49.44
CA GLN A 182 25.89 -3.03 -49.34
C GLN A 182 25.40 -2.53 -47.98
N THR A 183 26.27 -1.70 -47.41
CA THR A 183 26.16 -0.77 -46.29
C THR A 183 25.13 0.35 -46.48
N GLY A 184 24.66 0.89 -45.34
CA GLY A 184 24.08 2.25 -45.21
C GLY A 184 22.59 2.31 -45.56
N SER A 185 21.73 3.09 -44.91
CA SER A 185 21.92 4.22 -44.01
C SER A 185 20.60 4.50 -43.26
N SER A 186 20.74 5.21 -42.15
CA SER A 186 19.75 6.07 -41.50
C SER A 186 18.58 6.54 -42.37
N ASP A 187 17.36 6.56 -41.80
CA ASP A 187 16.66 7.84 -41.60
C ASP A 187 15.64 7.78 -40.46
N SER A 188 15.78 8.81 -39.64
CA SER A 188 14.89 9.34 -38.61
C SER A 188 13.66 10.04 -39.20
N VAL A 189 12.76 10.52 -38.31
CA VAL A 189 11.63 11.46 -38.49
C VAL A 189 10.28 10.72 -38.66
N SER A 190 9.18 10.95 -37.92
CA SER A 190 8.81 11.78 -36.75
C SER A 190 7.36 11.38 -36.35
N PRO A 191 6.79 11.94 -35.25
CA PRO A 191 5.56 11.46 -34.62
C PRO A 191 4.28 12.09 -35.19
N GLY A 192 3.15 11.35 -35.15
CA GLY A 192 1.79 11.90 -35.17
C GLY A 192 1.24 11.84 -33.73
N ALA A 193 0.92 12.96 -33.07
CA ALA A 193 -0.33 13.72 -33.21
C ALA A 193 -1.54 12.80 -32.91
N ALA A 194 -2.01 12.79 -31.66
CA ALA A 194 -3.03 13.71 -31.11
C ALA A 194 -4.44 13.26 -31.51
N ASP A 195 -5.18 12.74 -30.53
CA ASP A 195 -6.64 12.75 -30.50
C ASP A 195 -7.08 12.86 -29.03
N GLU A 196 -7.89 13.91 -28.81
CA GLU A 196 -8.83 14.29 -27.72
C GLU A 196 -8.67 13.78 -26.28
#